data_AF-A0AAV5CWX3-F1
#
_entry.id   AF-A0AAV5CWX3-F1
#
_cell.length_a   1.000
_cell.length_b   1.000
_cell.length_c   1.000
_cell.angle_alpha   90.00
_cell.angle_beta   90.00
_cell.angle_gamma   90.00
#
_symmetry.space_group_name_H-M   'P 1'
#
loop_
_entity.id
_entity.type
_entity.pdbx_description
1 polymer ?
#
loop_
_entity_poly.entity_id
_entity_poly.type
_entity_poly.pdbx_seq_one_letter_code
_entity_poly.pdbx_strand_id
1 'polypeptide(L)'
;MAYPPIGTGRRLALLCLLVSCVALAGATRPSRRDLDINLGGGGGGGGGGISIGIGGGGGSPPSSPSNEPRPCDFENERLYRAYLVIQKFKRTVTCDPQRITSTWTGTDLCSKTSYQGFFCDHPPGITDRTIASVDFNGYRLQSSSIRGFVDGLPDLALFHANSNDFGGAVPSLGSLQYFYELDLSNNKLAPAPFPTDVLQIANATFVDIRFNSFYGELPAGLFCSFKRVEAIFVNNNQFSGCLPSNIGDSPVNYLSLANNRFTGEIPKSIARNANTLLEVLFLNNELSGCLPYELGLLAKATVIDAGTNRLTGPIPASFACLGKVEQLNLANNLLYGEVPDALCRLAYPWTGRLKNLTLSGNYFTSLGSCCWDFIKDGRLNVDRNCIPGLPNQRSHEECAKFAHQPKSCPVNTYLPCKKYQQTSGEPAKAATTVDEFNYRTYSALHP
;
A
#
# COMPACT_ATOMS: atom_id res chain seq x y z
N MET A 1 -39.64 33.55 -34.35
CA MET A 1 -38.53 34.17 -35.12
C MET A 1 -37.48 34.57 -34.10
N ALA A 2 -36.22 34.17 -34.12
CA ALA A 2 -35.45 33.18 -34.84
C ALA A 2 -34.21 32.90 -33.95
N TYR A 3 -33.78 31.64 -33.85
CA TYR A 3 -32.50 31.24 -33.28
C TYR A 3 -31.32 31.81 -34.10
N PRO A 4 -30.14 31.96 -33.48
CA PRO A 4 -28.94 31.34 -34.07
C PRO A 4 -27.92 30.85 -32.99
N PRO A 5 -26.76 30.26 -33.33
CA PRO A 5 -26.65 28.87 -33.76
C PRO A 5 -25.62 28.06 -32.94
N ILE A 6 -25.62 26.77 -33.26
CA ILE A 6 -24.86 25.64 -32.73
C ILE A 6 -23.34 25.82 -32.91
N GLY A 7 -22.59 25.69 -31.81
CA GLY A 7 -21.13 25.60 -31.77
C GLY A 7 -20.67 24.16 -31.49
N THR A 8 -20.04 23.59 -32.52
CA THR A 8 -19.41 22.29 -32.67
C THR A 8 -18.67 21.71 -31.45
N GLY A 9 -19.03 20.48 -31.07
CA GLY A 9 -18.30 19.65 -30.13
C GLY A 9 -16.95 19.18 -30.70
N ARG A 10 -15.85 19.55 -30.04
CA ARG A 10 -14.55 18.90 -30.23
C ARG A 10 -14.52 17.64 -29.38
N ARG A 11 -14.69 16.48 -30.03
CA ARG A 11 -14.23 15.19 -29.51
C ARG A 11 -12.71 15.21 -29.48
N LEU A 12 -12.10 15.31 -28.30
CA LEU A 12 -10.72 14.86 -28.13
C LEU A 12 -10.73 13.32 -28.20
N ALA A 13 -10.28 12.79 -29.32
CA ALA A 13 -9.89 11.39 -29.41
C ALA A 13 -8.62 11.21 -28.58
N LEU A 14 -8.76 10.60 -27.40
CA LEU A 14 -7.63 10.09 -26.63
C LEU A 14 -7.13 8.83 -27.37
N LEU A 15 -6.06 8.97 -28.16
CA LEU A 15 -5.35 7.82 -28.72
C LEU A 15 -4.59 7.14 -27.56
N CYS A 16 -5.20 6.11 -26.97
CA CYS A 16 -4.46 5.13 -26.17
C CYS A 16 -3.55 4.32 -27.11
N LEU A 17 -2.25 4.56 -27.05
CA LEU A 17 -1.24 3.62 -27.55
C LEU A 17 -1.22 2.40 -26.61
N LEU A 18 -2.12 1.45 -26.87
CA LEU A 18 -2.02 0.08 -26.38
C LEU A 18 -0.95 -0.63 -27.19
N VAL A 19 0.27 -0.71 -26.68
CA VAL A 19 1.23 -1.73 -27.12
C VAL A 19 0.77 -3.05 -26.49
N SER A 20 -0.16 -3.73 -27.15
CA SER A 20 -0.53 -5.10 -26.80
C SER A 20 0.51 -6.07 -27.36
N CYS A 21 1.26 -6.73 -26.47
CA CYS A 21 1.95 -7.96 -26.82
C CYS A 21 0.91 -9.09 -26.92
N VAL A 22 0.34 -9.28 -28.11
CA VAL A 22 -0.45 -10.47 -28.41
C VAL A 22 0.52 -11.60 -28.78
N ALA A 23 0.51 -12.67 -27.98
CA ALA A 23 1.19 -13.92 -28.31
C ALA A 23 0.46 -14.61 -29.48
N LEU A 24 1.11 -14.67 -30.64
CA LEU A 24 0.71 -15.54 -31.74
C LEU A 24 1.13 -16.98 -31.42
N ALA A 25 0.17 -17.78 -30.99
CA ALA A 25 0.32 -19.24 -30.93
C ALA A 25 0.24 -19.82 -32.36
N GLY A 26 1.40 -19.96 -33.00
CA GLY A 26 1.54 -20.76 -34.21
C GLY A 26 1.71 -22.23 -33.83
N ALA A 27 0.67 -23.04 -34.03
CA ALA A 27 0.74 -24.49 -33.90
C ALA A 27 1.58 -25.08 -35.05
N THR A 28 2.77 -25.60 -34.74
CA THR A 28 3.49 -26.54 -35.60
C THR A 28 3.82 -27.81 -34.81
N ARG A 29 3.38 -28.95 -35.38
CA ARG A 29 3.52 -30.31 -34.83
C ARG A 29 4.98 -30.67 -34.57
N PRO A 30 5.32 -31.40 -33.50
CA PRO A 30 6.63 -32.02 -33.37
C PRO A 30 6.69 -33.31 -34.20
N SER A 31 7.69 -33.39 -35.07
CA SER A 31 8.09 -34.62 -35.75
C SER A 31 8.71 -35.59 -34.74
N ARG A 32 8.19 -36.82 -34.70
CA ARG A 32 8.74 -37.95 -33.94
C ARG A 32 10.18 -38.22 -34.36
N ARG A 33 11.08 -38.29 -33.37
CA ARG A 33 12.27 -39.15 -33.44
C ARG A 33 12.16 -40.17 -32.32
N ASP A 34 12.08 -41.42 -32.74
CA ASP A 34 12.02 -42.60 -31.90
C ASP A 34 13.27 -42.69 -31.01
N LEU A 35 13.04 -42.88 -29.71
CA LEU A 35 14.04 -43.34 -28.75
C LEU A 35 13.65 -44.77 -28.39
N ASP A 36 14.28 -45.74 -29.06
CA ASP A 36 14.25 -47.13 -28.63
C ASP A 36 15.09 -47.28 -27.36
N ILE A 37 14.41 -47.66 -26.29
CA ILE A 37 14.99 -48.09 -25.02
C ILE A 37 15.29 -49.57 -25.16
N ASN A 38 16.57 -49.94 -25.23
CA ASN A 38 17.01 -51.33 -25.22
C ASN A 38 17.53 -51.69 -23.81
N LEU A 39 16.76 -52.52 -23.10
CA LEU A 39 17.15 -53.22 -21.89
C LEU A 39 17.82 -54.53 -22.29
N GLY A 40 19.08 -54.73 -21.91
CA GLY A 40 19.79 -55.99 -22.12
C GLY A 40 20.91 -56.16 -21.11
N GLY A 41 20.62 -56.91 -20.04
CA GLY A 41 21.58 -57.32 -19.02
C GLY A 41 22.64 -58.27 -19.56
N GLY A 42 23.86 -58.10 -19.05
CA GLY A 42 25.02 -58.93 -19.40
C GLY A 42 25.04 -60.29 -18.72
N GLY A 43 25.72 -61.22 -19.37
CA GLY A 43 26.04 -62.54 -18.85
C GLY A 43 27.15 -63.23 -19.68
N GLY A 44 28.40 -63.02 -19.24
CA GLY A 44 29.51 -63.99 -19.20
C GLY A 44 29.95 -64.76 -20.46
N GLY A 45 31.26 -64.67 -20.75
CA GLY A 45 32.05 -65.87 -21.06
C GLY A 45 33.00 -65.78 -22.26
N GLY A 46 34.30 -65.66 -21.96
CA GLY A 46 35.35 -66.47 -22.58
C GLY A 46 35.98 -66.01 -23.90
N GLY A 47 37.31 -66.05 -23.95
CA GLY A 47 38.05 -66.28 -25.20
C GLY A 47 39.18 -65.28 -25.44
N GLY A 48 40.42 -65.77 -25.38
CA GLY A 48 41.64 -64.97 -25.51
C GLY A 48 41.92 -64.48 -26.94
N GLY A 49 42.93 -63.61 -27.04
CA GLY A 49 43.46 -63.12 -28.31
C GLY A 49 44.39 -61.95 -28.12
N ILE A 50 45.69 -62.22 -28.15
CA ILE A 50 46.78 -61.22 -28.16
C ILE A 50 46.75 -60.45 -29.47
N SER A 51 46.87 -59.12 -29.44
CA SER A 51 47.49 -58.33 -30.53
C SER A 51 47.94 -56.95 -30.03
N ILE A 52 49.19 -56.63 -30.33
CA ILE A 52 49.87 -55.36 -30.08
C ILE A 52 49.43 -54.36 -31.15
N GLY A 53 49.04 -53.15 -30.74
CA GLY A 53 48.74 -52.03 -31.63
C GLY A 53 49.12 -50.70 -30.99
N ILE A 54 50.25 -50.15 -31.45
CA ILE A 54 50.69 -48.78 -31.18
C ILE A 54 49.80 -47.84 -32.01
N GLY A 55 49.31 -46.74 -31.42
CA GLY A 55 48.95 -45.55 -32.19
C GLY A 55 47.78 -44.74 -31.66
N GLY A 56 48.02 -43.44 -31.48
CA GLY A 56 46.99 -42.42 -31.67
C GLY A 56 46.56 -41.69 -30.40
N GLY A 57 47.32 -40.64 -30.04
CA GLY A 57 46.82 -39.59 -29.17
C GLY A 57 45.59 -38.92 -29.80
N GLY A 58 44.42 -39.21 -29.23
CA GLY A 58 43.22 -38.43 -29.44
C GLY A 58 43.02 -37.53 -28.23
N GLY A 59 43.70 -36.38 -28.23
CA GLY A 59 43.37 -35.32 -27.29
C GLY A 59 41.89 -34.95 -27.49
N SER A 60 41.09 -35.20 -26.46
CA SER A 60 39.76 -34.60 -26.37
C SER A 60 39.93 -33.09 -26.56
N PRO A 61 39.11 -32.42 -27.40
CA PRO A 61 39.19 -30.97 -27.49
C PRO A 61 38.94 -30.42 -26.08
N PRO A 62 39.73 -29.45 -25.58
CA PRO A 62 39.38 -28.80 -24.33
C PRO A 62 37.99 -28.21 -24.52
N SER A 63 37.04 -28.67 -23.69
CA SER A 63 35.75 -28.02 -23.56
C SER A 63 36.00 -26.53 -23.40
N SER A 64 35.48 -25.73 -24.33
CA SER A 64 35.53 -24.27 -24.29
C SER A 64 35.26 -23.81 -22.86
N PRO A 65 36.09 -22.94 -22.26
CA PRO A 65 35.81 -22.42 -20.94
C PRO A 65 34.42 -21.79 -21.00
N SER A 66 33.49 -22.28 -20.18
CA SER A 66 32.22 -21.61 -19.99
C SER A 66 32.52 -20.17 -19.61
N ASN A 67 32.13 -19.22 -20.46
CA ASN A 67 32.23 -17.77 -20.20
C ASN A 67 31.34 -17.31 -19.04
N GLU A 68 30.97 -18.22 -18.13
CA GLU A 68 30.19 -17.89 -16.94
C GLU A 68 31.10 -17.32 -15.85
N PRO A 69 30.72 -16.19 -15.24
CA PRO A 69 31.46 -15.61 -14.11
C PRO A 69 31.63 -16.61 -12.96
N ARG A 70 32.86 -16.69 -12.45
CA ARG A 70 33.27 -17.54 -11.33
C ARG A 70 33.29 -16.73 -10.03
N PRO A 71 33.27 -17.37 -8.85
CA PRO A 71 33.32 -16.66 -7.56
C PRO A 71 34.48 -15.66 -7.43
N CYS A 72 35.65 -15.97 -7.99
CA CYS A 72 36.83 -15.09 -7.95
C CYS A 72 36.72 -13.82 -8.80
N ASP A 73 35.71 -13.74 -9.67
CA ASP A 73 35.49 -12.58 -10.54
C ASP A 73 34.64 -11.49 -9.84
N PHE A 74 34.24 -11.73 -8.58
CA PHE A 74 33.47 -10.83 -7.73
C PHE A 74 34.31 -10.37 -6.53
N GLU A 75 33.98 -9.19 -6.01
CA GLU A 75 34.68 -8.60 -4.85
C GLU A 75 34.59 -9.48 -3.59
N ASN A 76 33.47 -10.16 -3.39
CA ASN A 76 33.26 -11.06 -2.26
C ASN A 76 32.21 -12.13 -2.59
N GLU A 77 32.10 -13.15 -1.73
CA GLU A 77 31.17 -14.26 -1.92
C GLU A 77 29.69 -13.83 -1.86
N ARG A 78 29.36 -12.78 -1.09
CA ARG A 78 27.97 -12.28 -0.97
C ARG A 78 27.46 -11.74 -2.31
N LEU A 79 28.29 -10.95 -3.00
CA LEU A 79 27.96 -10.43 -4.32
C LEU A 79 27.88 -11.54 -5.37
N TYR A 80 28.73 -12.57 -5.30
CA TYR A 80 28.60 -13.74 -6.18
C TYR A 80 27.27 -14.48 -5.97
N ARG A 81 26.85 -14.70 -4.72
CA ARG A 81 25.56 -15.33 -4.41
C ARG A 81 24.39 -14.47 -4.87
N ALA A 82 24.46 -13.15 -4.64
CA ALA A 82 23.46 -12.20 -5.13
C ALA A 82 23.38 -12.22 -6.66
N TYR A 83 24.51 -12.28 -7.37
CA TYR A 83 24.55 -12.43 -8.82
C TYR A 83 23.77 -13.66 -9.31
N LEU A 84 23.96 -14.83 -8.70
CA LEU A 84 23.24 -16.04 -9.08
C LEU A 84 21.72 -15.87 -8.93
N VAL A 85 21.28 -15.22 -7.83
CA VAL A 85 19.88 -14.91 -7.56
C VAL A 85 19.31 -13.95 -8.60
N ILE A 86 20.03 -12.85 -8.89
CA ILE A 86 19.61 -11.85 -9.87
C ILE A 86 19.53 -12.45 -11.27
N GLN A 87 20.52 -13.23 -11.70
CA GLN A 87 20.50 -13.86 -13.01
C GLN A 87 19.41 -14.92 -13.13
N LYS A 88 19.10 -15.64 -12.05
CA LYS A 88 17.95 -16.55 -12.01
C LYS A 88 16.63 -15.77 -12.15
N PHE A 89 16.46 -14.67 -11.42
CA PHE A 89 15.27 -13.83 -11.52
C PHE A 89 15.14 -13.18 -12.90
N LYS A 90 16.23 -12.67 -13.48
CA LYS A 90 16.28 -12.11 -14.84
C LYS A 90 15.66 -13.05 -15.87
N ARG A 91 15.93 -14.36 -15.77
CA ARG A 91 15.36 -15.38 -16.67
C ARG A 91 13.85 -15.56 -16.52
N THR A 92 13.25 -15.10 -15.42
CA THR A 92 11.80 -15.13 -15.18
C THR A 92 11.08 -13.88 -15.70
N VAL A 93 11.82 -12.80 -16.01
CA VAL A 93 11.23 -11.56 -16.52
C VAL A 93 10.77 -11.77 -17.96
N THR A 94 9.46 -11.69 -18.19
CA THR A 94 8.84 -11.91 -19.50
C THR A 94 8.60 -10.61 -20.27
N CYS A 95 8.54 -9.47 -19.58
CA CYS A 95 8.40 -8.14 -20.18
C CYS A 95 9.28 -7.13 -19.44
N ASP A 96 10.03 -6.34 -20.21
CA ASP A 96 10.91 -5.28 -19.71
C ASP A 96 10.92 -4.12 -20.73
N PRO A 97 9.89 -3.25 -20.70
CA PRO A 97 9.70 -2.22 -21.72
C PRO A 97 10.79 -1.15 -21.69
N GLN A 98 11.44 -0.95 -20.54
CA GLN A 98 12.50 0.04 -20.34
C GLN A 98 13.90 -0.56 -20.54
N ARG A 99 13.99 -1.87 -20.83
CA ARG A 99 15.25 -2.62 -21.01
C ARG A 99 16.16 -2.55 -19.78
N ILE A 100 15.61 -2.43 -18.58
CA ILE A 100 16.38 -2.35 -17.33
C ILE A 100 17.24 -3.60 -17.13
N THR A 101 16.69 -4.77 -17.41
CA THR A 101 17.37 -6.07 -17.24
C THR A 101 18.58 -6.23 -18.16
N SER A 102 18.68 -5.43 -19.23
CA SER A 102 19.87 -5.40 -20.09
C SER A 102 21.11 -4.87 -19.35
N THR A 103 20.92 -4.06 -18.31
CA THR A 103 22.01 -3.55 -17.45
C THR A 103 22.52 -4.61 -16.48
N TRP A 104 21.78 -5.69 -16.24
CA TRP A 104 22.11 -6.75 -15.27
C TRP A 104 23.09 -7.76 -15.89
N THR A 105 24.30 -7.29 -16.21
CA THR A 105 25.36 -8.09 -16.86
C THR A 105 26.73 -7.75 -16.26
N GLY A 106 27.69 -8.67 -16.39
CA GLY A 106 29.00 -8.54 -15.76
C GLY A 106 28.98 -8.85 -14.26
N THR A 107 30.10 -8.58 -13.59
CA THR A 107 30.34 -8.92 -12.18
C THR A 107 30.26 -7.72 -11.23
N ASP A 108 30.21 -6.50 -11.76
CA ASP A 108 30.04 -5.28 -10.96
C ASP A 108 28.55 -4.97 -10.71
N LEU A 109 28.01 -5.57 -9.65
CA LEU A 109 26.63 -5.41 -9.20
C LEU A 109 26.35 -4.05 -8.54
N CYS A 110 27.39 -3.35 -8.11
CA CYS A 110 27.28 -2.16 -7.28
C CYS A 110 27.59 -0.86 -8.04
N SER A 111 27.80 -0.97 -9.35
CA SER A 111 28.02 0.16 -10.24
C SER A 111 26.75 0.99 -10.43
N LYS A 112 26.91 2.27 -10.76
CA LYS A 112 25.81 3.18 -11.08
C LYS A 112 25.24 2.95 -12.49
N THR A 113 25.92 2.19 -13.34
CA THR A 113 25.59 2.02 -14.76
C THR A 113 25.20 0.59 -15.14
N SER A 114 25.69 -0.41 -14.40
CA SER A 114 25.22 -1.80 -14.47
C SER A 114 24.31 -2.10 -13.30
N TYR A 115 23.47 -3.13 -13.42
CA TYR A 115 22.55 -3.54 -12.36
C TYR A 115 21.65 -2.40 -11.85
N GLN A 116 21.06 -1.64 -12.80
CA GLN A 116 20.13 -0.58 -12.45
C GLN A 116 18.97 -1.12 -11.60
N GLY A 117 18.71 -0.43 -10.49
CA GLY A 117 17.72 -0.81 -9.46
C GLY A 117 18.30 -1.63 -8.30
N PHE A 118 19.58 -2.00 -8.34
CA PHE A 118 20.26 -2.65 -7.22
C PHE A 118 21.22 -1.68 -6.53
N PHE A 119 21.22 -1.68 -5.20
CA PHE A 119 22.06 -0.79 -4.41
C PHE A 119 22.79 -1.60 -3.34
N CYS A 120 24.10 -1.41 -3.30
CA CYS A 120 24.97 -2.12 -2.36
C CYS A 120 25.25 -1.29 -1.12
N ASP A 121 25.32 -1.97 0.02
CA ASP A 121 25.82 -1.40 1.26
C ASP A 121 26.41 -2.51 2.15
N HIS A 122 26.97 -2.10 3.29
CA HIS A 122 27.56 -2.95 4.30
C HIS A 122 26.51 -3.31 5.36
N PRO A 123 26.19 -4.60 5.53
CA PRO A 123 25.33 -5.00 6.63
C PRO A 123 25.95 -4.66 7.99
N PRO A 124 25.15 -4.36 9.03
CA PRO A 124 25.66 -4.06 10.37
C PRO A 124 26.65 -5.11 10.89
N GLY A 125 27.87 -4.68 11.22
CA GLY A 125 28.92 -5.54 11.75
C GLY A 125 29.65 -6.42 10.73
N ILE A 126 29.40 -6.23 9.43
CA ILE A 126 30.02 -6.99 8.33
C ILE A 126 30.80 -6.03 7.43
N THR A 127 32.04 -6.41 7.10
CA THR A 127 32.94 -5.61 6.23
C THR A 127 32.66 -5.77 4.74
N ASP A 128 32.08 -6.90 4.34
CA ASP A 128 31.78 -7.18 2.94
C ASP A 128 30.45 -6.54 2.56
N ARG A 129 30.46 -5.68 1.54
CA ARG A 129 29.21 -5.15 0.96
C ARG A 129 28.46 -6.23 0.20
N THR A 130 27.15 -6.04 0.10
CA THR A 130 26.21 -6.93 -0.57
C THR A 130 25.08 -6.09 -1.18
N ILE A 131 24.11 -6.72 -1.86
CA ILE A 131 22.87 -6.03 -2.25
C ILE A 131 22.05 -5.75 -0.99
N ALA A 132 22.02 -4.50 -0.56
CA ALA A 132 21.28 -4.06 0.61
C ALA A 132 19.88 -3.53 0.26
N SER A 133 19.71 -3.06 -0.97
CA SER A 133 18.47 -2.44 -1.45
C SER A 133 18.17 -2.84 -2.89
N VAL A 134 16.88 -3.03 -3.16
CA VAL A 134 16.34 -3.19 -4.51
C VAL A 134 15.20 -2.19 -4.70
N ASP A 135 15.34 -1.31 -5.68
CA ASP A 135 14.32 -0.35 -6.10
C ASP A 135 14.02 -0.52 -7.59
N PHE A 136 12.86 -1.11 -7.86
CA PHE A 136 12.29 -1.34 -9.18
C PHE A 136 11.11 -0.42 -9.48
N ASN A 137 10.92 0.66 -8.72
CA ASN A 137 9.77 1.53 -8.85
C ASN A 137 9.62 2.05 -10.29
N GLY A 138 8.44 1.85 -10.86
CA GLY A 138 8.07 2.36 -12.18
C GLY A 138 8.75 1.65 -13.36
N TYR A 139 9.50 0.57 -13.16
CA TYR A 139 10.18 -0.14 -14.26
C TYR A 139 9.22 -0.90 -15.18
N ARG A 140 8.01 -1.24 -14.70
CA ARG A 140 7.00 -2.03 -15.44
C ARG A 140 7.53 -3.40 -15.87
N LEU A 141 8.36 -4.02 -15.03
CA LEU A 141 8.84 -5.38 -15.24
C LEU A 141 7.69 -6.36 -15.02
N GLN A 142 7.59 -7.37 -15.88
CA GLN A 142 6.65 -8.47 -15.70
C GLN A 142 7.39 -9.75 -15.36
N SER A 143 7.03 -10.35 -14.23
CA SER A 143 7.43 -11.71 -13.85
C SER A 143 6.27 -12.41 -13.15
N SER A 144 6.14 -13.71 -13.37
CA SER A 144 5.07 -14.51 -12.76
C SER A 144 5.28 -14.76 -11.26
N SER A 145 6.49 -14.53 -10.74
CA SER A 145 6.79 -14.67 -9.31
C SER A 145 8.03 -13.87 -8.91
N ILE A 146 7.97 -13.28 -7.72
CA ILE A 146 9.14 -12.72 -7.00
C ILE A 146 9.71 -13.68 -5.95
N ARG A 147 9.18 -14.90 -5.87
CA ARG A 147 9.66 -15.94 -4.97
C ARG A 147 10.97 -16.55 -5.47
N GLY A 148 11.89 -16.80 -4.56
CA GLY A 148 13.28 -17.17 -4.82
C GLY A 148 14.15 -16.00 -5.26
N PHE A 149 13.59 -14.80 -5.41
CA PHE A 149 14.35 -13.57 -5.67
C PHE A 149 14.55 -12.79 -4.37
N VAL A 150 13.47 -12.28 -3.77
CA VAL A 150 13.55 -11.45 -2.56
C VAL A 150 14.08 -12.27 -1.37
N ASP A 151 13.52 -13.46 -1.14
CA ASP A 151 13.98 -14.44 -0.14
C ASP A 151 15.33 -15.10 -0.51
N GLY A 152 15.83 -14.87 -1.73
CA GLY A 152 17.16 -15.28 -2.15
C GLY A 152 18.27 -14.29 -1.76
N LEU A 153 17.92 -13.07 -1.32
CA LEU A 153 18.86 -12.02 -0.95
C LEU A 153 18.83 -11.83 0.58
N PRO A 154 19.57 -12.64 1.37
CA PRO A 154 19.41 -12.70 2.83
C PRO A 154 19.79 -11.40 3.56
N ASP A 155 20.58 -10.55 2.92
CA ASP A 155 21.04 -9.28 3.49
C ASP A 155 20.17 -8.07 3.08
N LEU A 156 19.08 -8.31 2.34
CA LEU A 156 18.22 -7.24 1.83
C LEU A 156 17.53 -6.50 2.98
N ALA A 157 17.58 -5.17 2.93
CA ALA A 157 17.00 -4.28 3.92
C ALA A 157 15.68 -3.64 3.44
N LEU A 158 15.57 -3.36 2.14
CA LEU A 158 14.38 -2.80 1.53
C LEU A 158 14.14 -3.36 0.13
N PHE A 159 12.85 -3.55 -0.19
CA PHE A 159 12.40 -3.92 -1.53
C PHE A 159 11.27 -2.99 -1.96
N HIS A 160 11.55 -2.15 -2.95
CA HIS A 160 10.57 -1.28 -3.57
C HIS A 160 10.26 -1.74 -4.98
N ALA A 161 8.99 -2.00 -5.25
CA ALA A 161 8.53 -2.58 -6.51
C ALA A 161 7.25 -1.92 -7.02
N ASN A 162 6.95 -0.68 -6.62
CA ASN A 162 5.79 0.08 -7.10
C ASN A 162 5.70 0.06 -8.62
N SER A 163 4.48 -0.08 -9.15
CA SER A 163 4.20 0.06 -10.59
C SER A 163 4.96 -0.94 -11.46
N ASN A 164 4.88 -2.21 -11.08
CA ASN A 164 5.36 -3.36 -11.86
C ASN A 164 4.22 -4.36 -12.13
N ASP A 165 4.52 -5.39 -12.89
CA ASP A 165 3.60 -6.47 -13.23
C ASP A 165 4.03 -7.79 -12.55
N PHE A 166 4.50 -7.71 -11.30
CA PHE A 166 4.91 -8.90 -10.55
C PHE A 166 3.71 -9.67 -10.04
N GLY A 167 3.67 -10.96 -10.37
CA GLY A 167 2.66 -11.91 -9.93
C GLY A 167 3.14 -12.89 -8.87
N GLY A 168 2.27 -13.86 -8.55
CA GLY A 168 2.58 -14.94 -7.62
C GLY A 168 2.46 -14.52 -6.15
N ALA A 169 2.81 -15.45 -5.25
CA ALA A 169 2.75 -15.22 -3.82
C ALA A 169 3.91 -14.33 -3.34
N VAL A 170 3.65 -13.53 -2.29
CA VAL A 170 4.70 -12.86 -1.53
C VAL A 170 5.62 -13.93 -0.92
N PRO A 171 6.96 -13.81 -1.05
CA PRO A 171 7.90 -14.79 -0.53
C PRO A 171 7.96 -14.76 1.00
N SER A 172 8.63 -15.76 1.59
CA SER A 172 8.87 -15.76 3.03
C SER A 172 9.90 -14.67 3.37
N LEU A 173 9.48 -13.71 4.21
CA LEU A 173 10.31 -12.55 4.57
C LEU A 173 10.93 -12.70 5.97
N GLY A 174 10.54 -13.73 6.73
CA GLY A 174 11.01 -13.95 8.10
C GLY A 174 12.50 -14.27 8.23
N SER A 175 13.16 -14.72 7.16
CA SER A 175 14.60 -14.98 7.14
C SER A 175 15.45 -13.73 6.89
N LEU A 176 14.85 -12.61 6.48
CA LEU A 176 15.57 -11.40 6.11
C LEU A 176 15.82 -10.54 7.35
N GLN A 177 16.94 -10.78 8.03
CA GLN A 177 17.24 -10.19 9.34
C GLN A 177 17.35 -8.65 9.34
N TYR A 178 17.71 -8.06 8.20
CA TYR A 178 17.86 -6.61 8.05
C TYR A 178 16.65 -5.94 7.40
N PHE A 179 15.61 -6.68 7.03
CA PHE A 179 14.49 -6.17 6.25
C PHE A 179 13.56 -5.29 7.08
N TYR A 180 13.31 -4.08 6.60
CA TYR A 180 12.47 -3.11 7.31
C TYR A 180 11.51 -2.33 6.40
N GLU A 181 11.72 -2.25 5.08
CA GLU A 181 10.75 -1.63 4.15
C GLU A 181 10.31 -2.57 3.03
N LEU A 182 8.99 -2.70 2.89
CA LEU A 182 8.35 -3.44 1.82
C LEU A 182 7.38 -2.52 1.06
N ASP A 183 7.65 -2.32 -0.23
CA ASP A 183 6.69 -1.71 -1.15
C ASP A 183 6.42 -2.65 -2.32
N LEU A 184 5.23 -3.26 -2.28
CA LEU A 184 4.67 -4.12 -3.33
C LEU A 184 3.46 -3.47 -4.00
N SER A 185 3.33 -2.15 -3.89
CA SER A 185 2.17 -1.41 -4.39
C SER A 185 2.04 -1.54 -5.91
N ASN A 186 0.80 -1.47 -6.42
CA ASN A 186 0.51 -1.43 -7.85
C ASN A 186 1.20 -2.58 -8.64
N ASN A 187 0.82 -3.82 -8.30
CA ASN A 187 1.34 -5.07 -8.87
C ASN A 187 0.23 -6.08 -9.18
N LYS A 188 0.61 -7.30 -9.59
CA LYS A 188 -0.28 -8.42 -9.94
C LYS A 188 -0.17 -9.60 -8.96
N LEU A 189 0.19 -9.34 -7.70
CA LEU A 189 0.40 -10.37 -6.66
C LEU A 189 -0.90 -11.05 -6.20
N ALA A 190 -2.05 -10.59 -6.70
CA ALA A 190 -3.37 -11.07 -6.38
C ALA A 190 -4.18 -11.31 -7.68
N PRO A 191 -5.29 -12.06 -7.67
CA PRO A 191 -6.17 -12.34 -6.52
C PRO A 191 -5.60 -13.37 -5.53
N ALA A 192 -5.48 -12.98 -4.27
CA ALA A 192 -5.01 -13.81 -3.15
C ALA A 192 -5.53 -13.23 -1.81
N PRO A 193 -5.59 -14.02 -0.72
CA PRO A 193 -5.82 -13.45 0.62
C PRO A 193 -4.63 -12.58 1.07
N PHE A 194 -4.74 -11.92 2.22
CA PHE A 194 -3.62 -11.20 2.82
C PHE A 194 -2.36 -12.08 2.89
N PRO A 195 -1.18 -11.59 2.43
CA PRO A 195 0.07 -12.35 2.45
C PRO A 195 0.64 -12.45 3.87
N THR A 196 0.35 -13.54 4.58
CA THR A 196 0.75 -13.72 5.99
C THR A 196 2.26 -13.71 6.22
N ASP A 197 3.07 -14.02 5.21
CA ASP A 197 4.53 -13.94 5.28
C ASP A 197 5.03 -12.51 5.57
N VAL A 198 4.27 -11.47 5.20
CA VAL A 198 4.58 -10.08 5.54
C VAL A 198 4.61 -9.87 7.06
N LEU A 199 3.82 -10.63 7.82
CA LEU A 199 3.78 -10.52 9.29
C LEU A 199 5.07 -11.02 9.97
N GLN A 200 5.95 -11.71 9.25
CA GLN A 200 7.20 -12.26 9.79
C GLN A 200 8.35 -11.25 9.80
N ILE A 201 8.16 -10.07 9.19
CA ILE A 201 9.19 -9.03 9.17
C ILE A 201 9.35 -8.44 10.58
N ALA A 202 10.47 -8.77 11.23
CA ALA A 202 10.69 -8.40 12.64
C ALA A 202 10.78 -6.89 12.88
N ASN A 203 11.39 -6.17 11.93
CA ASN A 203 11.76 -4.75 12.08
C ASN A 203 11.02 -3.82 11.11
N ALA A 204 9.86 -4.22 10.59
CA ALA A 204 9.12 -3.43 9.61
C ALA A 204 8.84 -1.99 10.10
N THR A 205 9.25 -1.01 9.29
CA THR A 205 8.91 0.42 9.44
C THR A 205 7.88 0.84 8.39
N PHE A 206 7.90 0.22 7.20
CA PHE A 206 7.03 0.56 6.07
C PHE A 206 6.49 -0.71 5.42
N VAL A 207 5.17 -0.83 5.34
CA VAL A 207 4.50 -1.95 4.66
C VAL A 207 3.44 -1.39 3.71
N ASP A 208 3.69 -1.53 2.41
CA ASP A 208 2.77 -1.11 1.37
C ASP A 208 2.44 -2.26 0.41
N ILE A 209 1.16 -2.64 0.38
CA ILE A 209 0.59 -3.65 -0.52
C ILE A 209 -0.64 -3.12 -1.27
N ARG A 210 -0.79 -1.79 -1.33
CA ARG A 210 -1.93 -1.13 -1.97
C ARG A 210 -2.00 -1.40 -3.48
N PHE A 211 -3.13 -1.07 -4.10
CA PHE A 211 -3.31 -1.23 -5.56
C PHE A 211 -2.99 -2.64 -6.04
N ASN A 212 -3.47 -3.62 -5.29
CA ASN A 212 -3.48 -5.02 -5.70
C ASN A 212 -4.95 -5.48 -5.73
N SER A 213 -5.17 -6.79 -5.75
CA SER A 213 -6.49 -7.41 -5.67
C SER A 213 -6.58 -8.39 -4.50
N PHE A 214 -5.91 -8.07 -3.38
CA PHE A 214 -5.97 -8.90 -2.18
C PHE A 214 -7.38 -8.91 -1.59
N TYR A 215 -7.87 -10.08 -1.15
CA TYR A 215 -9.23 -10.24 -0.65
C TYR A 215 -9.28 -10.93 0.73
N GLY A 216 -10.49 -11.09 1.26
CA GLY A 216 -10.71 -11.72 2.56
C GLY A 216 -10.44 -10.76 3.72
N GLU A 217 -10.37 -11.30 4.93
CA GLU A 217 -10.21 -10.50 6.14
C GLU A 217 -8.76 -10.06 6.35
N LEU A 218 -8.58 -8.88 6.94
CA LEU A 218 -7.27 -8.47 7.45
C LEU A 218 -6.95 -9.24 8.75
N PRO A 219 -5.77 -9.85 8.87
CA PRO A 219 -5.41 -10.55 10.09
C PRO A 219 -5.11 -9.56 11.21
N ALA A 220 -5.54 -9.88 12.44
CA ALA A 220 -5.19 -9.12 13.64
C ALA A 220 -3.66 -8.97 13.83
N GLY A 221 -2.89 -9.95 13.32
CA GLY A 221 -1.42 -9.92 13.31
C GLY A 221 -0.83 -8.66 12.67
N LEU A 222 -1.52 -8.05 11.69
CA LEU A 222 -1.07 -6.81 11.03
C LEU A 222 -0.84 -5.67 12.04
N PHE A 223 -1.64 -5.63 13.11
CA PHE A 223 -1.61 -4.54 14.10
C PHE A 223 -0.80 -4.85 15.35
N CYS A 224 -0.20 -6.04 15.47
CA CYS A 224 0.59 -6.40 16.64
C CYS A 224 1.96 -7.02 16.33
N SER A 225 2.22 -7.44 15.09
CA SER A 225 3.50 -8.05 14.68
C SER A 225 4.61 -7.02 14.59
N PHE A 226 4.33 -5.82 14.06
CA PHE A 226 5.35 -4.81 13.80
C PHE A 226 5.49 -3.82 14.96
N LYS A 227 6.62 -3.88 15.67
CA LYS A 227 6.86 -3.04 16.86
C LYS A 227 7.35 -1.63 16.55
N ARG A 228 7.76 -1.36 15.31
CA ARG A 228 8.39 -0.11 14.87
C ARG A 228 7.76 0.46 13.60
N VAL A 229 6.59 -0.05 13.20
CA VAL A 229 5.95 0.37 11.95
C VAL A 229 5.48 1.81 12.03
N GLU A 230 5.78 2.57 11.01
CA GLU A 230 5.39 3.96 10.84
C GLU A 230 4.23 4.09 9.84
N ALA A 231 4.24 3.27 8.78
CA ALA A 231 3.20 3.31 7.75
C ALA A 231 2.71 1.91 7.36
N ILE A 232 1.40 1.76 7.27
CA ILE A 232 0.70 0.57 6.75
C ILE A 232 -0.30 1.02 5.69
N PHE A 233 -0.06 0.62 4.44
CA PHE A 233 -0.94 0.90 3.31
C PHE A 233 -1.47 -0.40 2.70
N VAL A 234 -2.78 -0.58 2.83
CA VAL A 234 -3.52 -1.74 2.28
C VAL A 234 -4.70 -1.30 1.41
N ASN A 235 -4.78 -0.01 1.09
CA ASN A 235 -5.87 0.57 0.33
C ASN A 235 -5.93 0.09 -1.13
N ASN A 236 -7.07 0.28 -1.78
CA ASN A 236 -7.29 -0.12 -3.17
C ASN A 236 -7.03 -1.62 -3.38
N ASN A 237 -7.65 -2.44 -2.54
CA ASN A 237 -7.69 -3.89 -2.62
C ASN A 237 -9.16 -4.35 -2.56
N GLN A 238 -9.39 -5.63 -2.28
CA GLN A 238 -10.71 -6.23 -2.13
C GLN A 238 -10.90 -6.83 -0.73
N PHE A 239 -10.18 -6.32 0.29
CA PHE A 239 -10.32 -6.78 1.67
C PHE A 239 -11.75 -6.57 2.17
N SER A 240 -12.25 -7.54 2.94
CA SER A 240 -13.62 -7.57 3.45
C SER A 240 -13.66 -7.98 4.92
N GLY A 241 -14.86 -8.15 5.48
CA GLY A 241 -15.05 -8.45 6.90
C GLY A 241 -14.89 -7.23 7.80
N CYS A 242 -14.86 -7.45 9.10
CA CYS A 242 -14.72 -6.38 10.09
C CYS A 242 -13.25 -5.97 10.25
N LEU A 243 -13.02 -4.70 10.61
CA LEU A 243 -11.69 -4.26 11.05
C LEU A 243 -11.29 -5.01 12.33
N PRO A 244 -10.05 -5.52 12.45
CA PRO A 244 -9.59 -6.19 13.66
C PRO A 244 -9.72 -5.32 14.91
N SER A 245 -10.22 -5.90 16.00
CA SER A 245 -10.46 -5.17 17.26
C SER A 245 -9.20 -4.65 17.95
N ASN A 246 -8.03 -5.00 17.43
CA ASN A 246 -6.71 -4.57 17.88
C ASN A 246 -6.05 -3.57 16.91
N ILE A 247 -6.82 -2.93 16.02
CA ILE A 247 -6.31 -1.87 15.11
C ILE A 247 -5.50 -0.79 15.84
N GLY A 248 -5.83 -0.58 17.12
CA GLY A 248 -5.19 0.35 18.03
C GLY A 248 -3.79 -0.01 18.54
N ASP A 249 -3.37 -1.27 18.39
CA ASP A 249 -2.20 -1.82 19.08
C ASP A 249 -0.90 -1.57 18.34
N SER A 250 -0.99 -1.19 17.06
CA SER A 250 0.14 -0.86 16.21
C SER A 250 0.65 0.55 16.54
N PRO A 251 1.96 0.83 16.60
CA PRO A 251 2.47 2.18 16.81
C PRO A 251 2.40 3.09 15.57
N VAL A 252 1.61 2.71 14.55
CA VAL A 252 1.57 3.36 13.23
C VAL A 252 1.25 4.86 13.29
N ASN A 253 1.90 5.60 12.40
CA ASN A 253 1.68 7.03 12.16
C ASN A 253 0.74 7.26 10.98
N TYR A 254 0.86 6.46 9.91
CA TYR A 254 0.08 6.56 8.67
C TYR A 254 -0.64 5.24 8.36
N LEU A 255 -1.97 5.24 8.42
CA LEU A 255 -2.79 4.05 8.17
C LEU A 255 -3.79 4.29 7.04
N SER A 256 -3.66 3.54 5.94
CA SER A 256 -4.60 3.61 4.81
C SER A 256 -5.33 2.29 4.60
N LEU A 257 -6.63 2.30 4.89
CA LEU A 257 -7.58 1.19 4.69
C LEU A 257 -8.59 1.49 3.57
N ALA A 258 -8.40 2.61 2.88
CA ALA A 258 -9.34 3.17 1.91
C ALA A 258 -9.64 2.23 0.73
N ASN A 259 -10.77 2.41 0.06
CA ASN A 259 -11.11 1.72 -1.19
C ASN A 259 -11.01 0.19 -1.04
N ASN A 260 -11.73 -0.36 -0.06
CA ASN A 260 -11.87 -1.79 0.20
C ASN A 260 -13.36 -2.10 0.43
N ARG A 261 -13.68 -3.27 1.00
CA ARG A 261 -15.04 -3.71 1.33
C ARG A 261 -15.18 -4.00 2.82
N PHE A 262 -14.47 -3.24 3.67
CA PHE A 262 -14.58 -3.41 5.12
C PHE A 262 -16.00 -3.09 5.61
N THR A 263 -16.49 -3.91 6.53
CA THR A 263 -17.84 -3.82 7.12
C THR A 263 -17.73 -3.68 8.64
N GLY A 264 -18.86 -3.61 9.34
CA GLY A 264 -18.87 -3.48 10.81
C GLY A 264 -18.42 -2.11 11.30
N GLU A 265 -18.17 -2.00 12.60
CA GLU A 265 -17.84 -0.73 13.25
C GLU A 265 -16.35 -0.39 13.15
N ILE A 266 -16.02 0.91 13.27
CA ILE A 266 -14.64 1.33 13.55
C ILE A 266 -14.31 0.93 15.01
N PRO A 267 -13.30 0.06 15.25
CA PRO A 267 -13.05 -0.45 16.59
C PRO A 267 -12.59 0.63 17.56
N LYS A 268 -13.15 0.62 18.78
CA LYS A 268 -12.81 1.55 19.86
C LYS A 268 -11.33 1.54 20.25
N SER A 269 -10.63 0.43 19.98
CA SER A 269 -9.18 0.35 20.21
C SER A 269 -8.40 1.44 19.50
N ILE A 270 -8.92 2.05 18.43
CA ILE A 270 -8.27 3.17 17.72
C ILE A 270 -7.81 4.29 18.65
N ALA A 271 -8.48 4.49 19.80
CA ALA A 271 -8.04 5.43 20.84
C ALA A 271 -6.63 5.14 21.40
N ARG A 272 -6.16 3.88 21.36
CA ARG A 272 -4.80 3.52 21.79
C ARG A 272 -3.73 4.19 20.93
N ASN A 273 -4.07 4.59 19.70
CA ASN A 273 -3.21 5.38 18.83
C ASN A 273 -3.24 6.89 19.06
N ALA A 274 -3.87 7.37 20.15
CA ALA A 274 -3.99 8.80 20.45
C ALA A 274 -2.68 9.60 20.33
N ASN A 275 -1.55 8.94 20.62
CA ASN A 275 -0.22 9.54 20.66
C ASN A 275 0.69 9.13 19.49
N THR A 276 0.22 8.35 18.52
CA THR A 276 1.04 7.90 17.38
C THR A 276 0.44 8.36 16.05
N LEU A 277 -0.85 8.11 15.84
CA LEU A 277 -1.49 8.27 14.53
C LEU A 277 -1.56 9.73 14.11
N LEU A 278 -0.98 10.00 12.94
CA LEU A 278 -0.99 11.30 12.25
C LEU A 278 -2.08 11.31 11.19
N GLU A 279 -2.21 10.25 10.42
CA GLU A 279 -3.17 10.19 9.32
C GLU A 279 -3.85 8.82 9.27
N VAL A 280 -5.18 8.84 9.12
CA VAL A 280 -5.97 7.62 9.00
C VAL A 280 -7.07 7.76 7.95
N LEU A 281 -7.06 6.85 6.98
CA LEU A 281 -7.98 6.84 5.84
C LEU A 281 -8.83 5.56 5.85
N PHE A 282 -10.11 5.72 6.16
CA PHE A 282 -11.17 4.71 6.09
C PHE A 282 -12.09 4.86 4.88
N LEU A 283 -11.87 5.87 4.04
CA LEU A 283 -12.82 6.25 2.98
C LEU A 283 -13.13 5.14 1.98
N ASN A 284 -14.34 5.18 1.42
CA ASN A 284 -14.81 4.26 0.39
C ASN A 284 -14.73 2.79 0.84
N ASN A 285 -15.49 2.49 1.89
CA ASN A 285 -15.70 1.15 2.43
C ASN A 285 -17.20 0.96 2.74
N GLU A 286 -17.55 -0.13 3.42
CA GLU A 286 -18.90 -0.43 3.90
C GLU A 286 -18.99 -0.36 5.43
N LEU A 287 -18.11 0.43 6.08
CA LEU A 287 -18.08 0.59 7.54
C LEU A 287 -19.40 1.17 8.02
N SER A 288 -19.91 0.66 9.13
CA SER A 288 -21.25 0.88 9.63
C SER A 288 -21.25 1.08 11.15
N GLY A 289 -22.43 1.23 11.75
CA GLY A 289 -22.55 1.54 13.18
C GLY A 289 -22.22 2.99 13.50
N CYS A 290 -22.08 3.28 14.80
CA CYS A 290 -21.94 4.65 15.28
C CYS A 290 -20.56 5.22 14.98
N LEU A 291 -20.47 6.51 14.63
CA LEU A 291 -19.21 7.23 14.62
C LEU A 291 -18.60 7.21 16.04
N PRO A 292 -17.48 6.51 16.28
CA PRO A 292 -17.02 6.23 17.63
C PRO A 292 -16.46 7.49 18.30
N TYR A 293 -16.72 7.61 19.59
CA TYR A 293 -16.17 8.65 20.45
C TYR A 293 -14.63 8.65 20.44
N GLU A 294 -14.06 7.46 20.35
CA GLU A 294 -12.63 7.17 20.40
C GLU A 294 -11.83 7.79 19.25
N LEU A 295 -12.44 8.05 18.08
CA LEU A 295 -11.77 8.78 16.99
C LEU A 295 -11.41 10.21 17.40
N GLY A 296 -12.24 10.86 18.23
CA GLY A 296 -11.96 12.20 18.74
C GLY A 296 -10.78 12.26 19.73
N LEU A 297 -10.26 11.11 20.16
CA LEU A 297 -9.11 11.02 21.06
C LEU A 297 -7.75 11.01 20.33
N LEU A 298 -7.75 11.00 19.00
CA LEU A 298 -6.55 11.02 18.17
C LEU A 298 -5.86 12.40 18.20
N ALA A 299 -5.23 12.73 19.32
CA ALA A 299 -4.69 14.05 19.63
C ALA A 299 -3.56 14.50 18.69
N LYS A 300 -2.88 13.56 18.03
CA LYS A 300 -1.84 13.86 17.02
C LYS A 300 -2.36 13.91 15.58
N ALA A 301 -3.57 13.44 15.30
CA ALA A 301 -4.05 13.31 13.94
C ALA A 301 -4.16 14.67 13.24
N THR A 302 -3.61 14.74 12.03
CA THR A 302 -3.70 15.85 11.08
C THR A 302 -4.73 15.55 9.99
N VAL A 303 -4.94 14.27 9.66
CA VAL A 303 -5.91 13.83 8.65
C VAL A 303 -6.76 12.68 9.18
N ILE A 304 -8.07 12.84 9.10
CA ILE A 304 -9.04 11.76 9.31
C ILE A 304 -10.03 11.78 8.15
N ASP A 305 -10.04 10.72 7.35
CA ASP A 305 -11.01 10.55 6.27
C ASP A 305 -11.81 9.27 6.46
N ALA A 306 -13.10 9.41 6.77
CA ALA A 306 -14.06 8.32 6.85
C ALA A 306 -15.22 8.51 5.87
N GLY A 307 -15.00 9.27 4.79
CA GLY A 307 -16.02 9.55 3.80
C GLY A 307 -16.46 8.32 3.01
N THR A 308 -17.67 8.33 2.46
CA THR A 308 -18.20 7.24 1.62
C THR A 308 -18.21 5.91 2.37
N ASN A 309 -19.01 5.85 3.43
CA ASN A 309 -19.25 4.68 4.26
C ASN A 309 -20.75 4.62 4.63
N ARG A 310 -21.12 3.76 5.59
CA ARG A 310 -22.46 3.65 6.17
C ARG A 310 -22.46 4.02 7.66
N LEU A 311 -21.53 4.87 8.09
CA LEU A 311 -21.44 5.32 9.48
C LEU A 311 -22.67 6.17 9.83
N THR A 312 -23.18 6.02 11.04
CA THR A 312 -24.37 6.76 11.51
C THR A 312 -24.14 7.34 12.91
N GLY A 313 -25.13 8.05 13.42
CA GLY A 313 -25.06 8.73 14.70
C GLY A 313 -24.71 10.22 14.59
N PRO A 314 -24.76 10.93 15.73
CA PRO A 314 -24.26 12.30 15.84
C PRO A 314 -22.73 12.34 15.84
N ILE A 315 -22.17 13.51 15.54
CA ILE A 315 -20.74 13.77 15.78
C ILE A 315 -20.50 13.82 17.30
N PRO A 316 -19.67 12.93 17.88
CA PRO A 316 -19.41 12.93 19.32
C PRO A 316 -18.67 14.19 19.80
N ALA A 317 -18.91 14.61 21.05
CA ALA A 317 -18.27 15.80 21.61
C ALA A 317 -16.73 15.71 21.65
N SER A 318 -16.14 14.50 21.71
CA SER A 318 -14.69 14.29 21.63
C SER A 318 -14.05 14.83 20.36
N PHE A 319 -14.79 15.02 19.27
CA PHE A 319 -14.22 15.57 18.03
C PHE A 319 -13.71 17.01 18.19
N ALA A 320 -14.18 17.73 19.22
CA ALA A 320 -13.62 19.03 19.59
C ALA A 320 -12.20 18.92 20.21
N CYS A 321 -11.69 17.71 20.47
CA CYS A 321 -10.36 17.46 21.00
C CYS A 321 -9.31 17.17 19.92
N LEU A 322 -9.71 17.14 18.65
CA LEU A 322 -8.84 16.95 17.49
C LEU A 322 -8.01 18.22 17.20
N GLY A 323 -7.28 18.73 18.18
CA GLY A 323 -6.63 20.05 18.12
C GLY A 323 -5.54 20.21 17.05
N LYS A 324 -5.07 19.10 16.45
CA LYS A 324 -4.10 19.12 15.34
C LYS A 324 -4.70 18.78 13.98
N VAL A 325 -5.98 18.39 13.91
CA VAL A 325 -6.59 17.99 12.65
C VAL A 325 -6.62 19.17 11.70
N GLU A 326 -6.21 18.93 10.46
CA GLU A 326 -6.24 19.89 9.37
C GLU A 326 -7.30 19.52 8.33
N GLN A 327 -7.48 18.22 8.08
CA GLN A 327 -8.45 17.68 7.14
C GLN A 327 -9.34 16.67 7.87
N LEU A 328 -10.63 16.96 7.95
CA LEU A 328 -11.63 16.02 8.45
C LEU A 328 -12.71 15.81 7.39
N ASN A 329 -12.81 14.60 6.87
CA ASN A 329 -13.80 14.23 5.87
C ASN A 329 -14.71 13.12 6.41
N LEU A 330 -15.99 13.43 6.55
CA LEU A 330 -17.05 12.51 6.96
C LEU A 330 -18.18 12.45 5.92
N ALA A 331 -17.90 12.90 4.69
CA ALA A 331 -18.89 13.02 3.63
C ALA A 331 -19.53 11.67 3.26
N ASN A 332 -20.73 11.68 2.68
CA ASN A 332 -21.42 10.51 2.15
C ASN A 332 -21.52 9.37 3.19
N ASN A 333 -22.15 9.68 4.31
CA ASN A 333 -22.47 8.73 5.38
C ASN A 333 -23.96 8.91 5.78
N LEU A 334 -24.36 8.28 6.89
CA LEU A 334 -25.69 8.37 7.49
C LEU A 334 -25.64 9.16 8.81
N LEU A 335 -24.72 10.12 8.93
CA LEU A 335 -24.56 10.94 10.14
C LEU A 335 -25.70 11.95 10.25
N TYR A 336 -26.11 12.29 11.47
CA TYR A 336 -27.29 13.13 11.72
C TYR A 336 -27.17 13.99 12.98
N GLY A 337 -28.17 14.84 13.20
CA GLY A 337 -28.22 15.76 14.33
C GLY A 337 -27.55 17.10 14.01
N GLU A 338 -27.09 17.78 15.06
CA GLU A 338 -26.39 19.07 14.92
C GLU A 338 -24.91 18.87 14.62
N VAL A 339 -24.36 19.70 13.74
CA VAL A 339 -22.89 19.86 13.61
C VAL A 339 -22.38 20.68 14.79
N PRO A 340 -21.61 20.10 15.73
CA PRO A 340 -21.28 20.79 16.98
C PRO A 340 -20.42 22.02 16.76
N ASP A 341 -20.80 23.11 17.42
CA ASP A 341 -20.06 24.37 17.48
C ASP A 341 -18.59 24.16 17.84
N ALA A 342 -18.34 23.25 18.78
CA ALA A 342 -17.02 22.96 19.29
C ALA A 342 -16.08 22.34 18.26
N LEU A 343 -16.62 21.60 17.27
CA LEU A 343 -15.85 21.07 16.15
C LEU A 343 -15.44 22.20 15.20
N CYS A 344 -16.39 23.05 14.79
CA CYS A 344 -16.10 24.17 13.88
C CYS A 344 -15.11 25.18 14.49
N ARG A 345 -15.11 25.33 15.82
CA ARG A 345 -14.12 26.19 16.48
C ARG A 345 -12.68 25.77 16.23
N LEU A 346 -12.41 24.49 15.97
CA LEU A 346 -11.05 24.02 15.62
C LEU A 346 -10.46 24.70 14.37
N ALA A 347 -11.27 25.41 13.58
CA ALA A 347 -10.79 26.22 12.46
C ALA A 347 -10.09 27.52 12.90
N TYR A 348 -10.29 27.95 14.15
CA TYR A 348 -9.64 29.12 14.73
C TYR A 348 -8.26 28.79 15.31
N PRO A 349 -7.22 29.61 15.05
CA PRO A 349 -5.83 29.32 15.46
C PRO A 349 -5.62 29.05 16.95
N TRP A 350 -6.44 29.63 17.83
CA TRP A 350 -6.31 29.46 19.28
C TRP A 350 -6.91 28.15 19.80
N THR A 351 -7.78 27.48 19.05
CA THR A 351 -8.38 26.20 19.48
C THR A 351 -7.93 24.99 18.67
N GLY A 352 -7.60 25.15 17.37
CA GLY A 352 -7.22 24.03 16.52
C GLY A 352 -6.49 24.44 15.23
N ARG A 353 -6.40 23.50 14.29
CA ARG A 353 -5.74 23.65 12.99
C ARG A 353 -6.63 23.26 11.80
N LEU A 354 -7.94 23.12 12.00
CA LEU A 354 -8.85 22.56 11.01
C LEU A 354 -8.92 23.47 9.78
N LYS A 355 -8.37 23.01 8.65
CA LYS A 355 -8.33 23.76 7.39
C LYS A 355 -9.56 23.45 6.54
N ASN A 356 -10.01 22.20 6.53
CA ASN A 356 -11.11 21.74 5.70
C ASN A 356 -11.95 20.70 6.45
N LEU A 357 -13.26 20.88 6.40
CA LEU A 357 -14.26 19.98 6.99
C LEU A 357 -15.31 19.65 5.93
N THR A 358 -15.37 18.39 5.52
CA THR A 358 -16.36 17.94 4.54
C THR A 358 -17.38 17.04 5.24
N LEU A 359 -18.62 17.51 5.31
CA LEU A 359 -19.78 16.84 5.92
C LEU A 359 -20.90 16.58 4.90
N SER A 360 -20.63 16.79 3.62
CA SER A 360 -21.63 16.70 2.56
C SER A 360 -22.23 15.29 2.44
N GLY A 361 -23.45 15.19 1.94
CA GLY A 361 -24.09 13.89 1.71
C GLY A 361 -24.51 13.15 2.98
N ASN A 362 -24.76 13.84 4.09
CA ASN A 362 -25.25 13.29 5.37
C ASN A 362 -26.71 13.71 5.63
N TYR A 363 -27.16 13.62 6.88
CA TYR A 363 -28.51 14.00 7.34
C TYR A 363 -28.44 14.97 8.54
N PHE A 364 -27.43 15.84 8.59
CA PHE A 364 -27.36 16.90 9.60
C PHE A 364 -28.56 17.83 9.45
N THR A 365 -29.13 18.27 10.58
CA THR A 365 -30.36 19.07 10.64
C THR A 365 -30.12 20.52 11.01
N SER A 366 -28.98 20.81 11.63
CA SER A 366 -28.62 22.14 12.12
C SER A 366 -27.12 22.31 12.20
N LEU A 367 -26.70 23.57 12.28
CA LEU A 367 -25.31 23.98 12.46
C LEU A 367 -25.20 24.82 13.73
N GLY A 368 -24.11 24.64 14.46
CA GLY A 368 -23.69 25.60 15.47
C GLY A 368 -23.37 26.98 14.84
N SER A 369 -23.56 28.05 15.62
CA SER A 369 -23.31 29.43 15.19
C SER A 369 -21.88 29.67 14.66
N CYS A 370 -20.87 29.00 15.23
CA CYS A 370 -19.47 29.11 14.80
C CYS A 370 -19.18 28.45 13.45
N CYS A 371 -20.05 27.58 12.96
CA CYS A 371 -19.85 26.90 11.67
C CYS A 371 -20.12 27.80 10.46
N TRP A 372 -20.88 28.90 10.63
CA TRP A 372 -21.29 29.76 9.53
C TRP A 372 -20.13 30.47 8.84
N ASP A 373 -19.17 30.99 9.60
CA ASP A 373 -18.01 31.66 9.01
C ASP A 373 -17.13 30.66 8.24
N PHE A 374 -17.04 29.43 8.74
CA PHE A 374 -16.29 28.37 8.09
C PHE A 374 -16.90 27.93 6.74
N ILE A 375 -18.23 28.03 6.59
CA ILE A 375 -18.93 27.86 5.32
C ILE A 375 -18.63 29.02 4.37
N LYS A 376 -18.71 30.27 4.85
CA LYS A 376 -18.41 31.46 4.02
C LYS A 376 -17.01 31.43 3.45
N ASP A 377 -16.04 30.92 4.23
CA ASP A 377 -14.65 30.75 3.81
C ASP A 377 -14.46 29.61 2.79
N GLY A 378 -15.51 28.85 2.45
CA GLY A 378 -15.43 27.71 1.53
C GLY A 378 -14.71 26.49 2.11
N ARG A 379 -14.52 26.45 3.44
CA ARG A 379 -13.74 25.43 4.14
C ARG A 379 -14.61 24.39 4.88
N LEU A 380 -15.91 24.65 4.99
CA LEU A 380 -16.92 23.69 5.43
C LEU A 380 -17.91 23.39 4.31
N ASN A 381 -17.93 22.13 3.84
CA ASN A 381 -18.92 21.65 2.88
C ASN A 381 -20.04 20.86 3.60
N VAL A 382 -21.27 21.38 3.53
CA VAL A 382 -22.48 20.76 4.11
C VAL A 382 -23.57 20.52 3.06
N ASP A 383 -23.20 20.47 1.78
CA ASP A 383 -24.14 20.17 0.70
C ASP A 383 -24.78 18.79 0.88
N ARG A 384 -25.98 18.59 0.37
CA ARG A 384 -26.74 17.34 0.46
C ARG A 384 -26.92 16.86 1.90
N ASN A 385 -27.31 17.77 2.80
CA ASN A 385 -27.78 17.48 4.16
C ASN A 385 -29.27 17.82 4.32
N CYS A 386 -29.75 17.89 5.57
CA CYS A 386 -31.13 18.21 5.92
C CYS A 386 -31.22 19.52 6.71
N ILE A 387 -30.39 20.51 6.39
CA ILE A 387 -30.26 21.77 7.15
C ILE A 387 -31.19 22.83 6.54
N PRO A 388 -32.28 23.25 7.23
CA PRO A 388 -33.21 24.23 6.67
C PRO A 388 -32.53 25.57 6.35
N GLY A 389 -32.87 26.16 5.21
CA GLY A 389 -32.41 27.49 4.81
C GLY A 389 -31.03 27.54 4.13
N LEU A 390 -30.29 26.43 4.05
CA LEU A 390 -29.06 26.35 3.26
C LEU A 390 -29.33 25.91 1.81
N PRO A 391 -28.47 26.31 0.85
CA PRO A 391 -28.55 25.82 -0.52
C PRO A 391 -28.13 24.34 -0.63
N ASN A 392 -28.45 23.72 -1.76
CA ASN A 392 -28.02 22.36 -2.16
C ASN A 392 -28.35 21.25 -1.14
N GLN A 393 -29.42 21.40 -0.37
CA GLN A 393 -29.84 20.39 0.61
C GLN A 393 -30.65 19.25 -0.04
N ARG A 394 -30.77 18.13 0.67
CA ARG A 394 -31.62 17.01 0.28
C ARG A 394 -33.09 17.45 0.21
N SER A 395 -33.90 16.67 -0.51
CA SER A 395 -35.32 16.94 -0.58
C SER A 395 -35.97 16.77 0.80
N HIS A 396 -37.03 17.53 1.06
CA HIS A 396 -37.80 17.40 2.30
C HIS A 396 -38.30 15.97 2.51
N GLU A 397 -38.70 15.28 1.43
CA GLU A 397 -39.14 13.88 1.47
C GLU A 397 -38.01 12.93 1.92
N GLU A 398 -36.80 13.08 1.39
CA GLU A 398 -35.66 12.25 1.79
C GLU A 398 -35.30 12.47 3.27
N CYS A 399 -35.28 13.74 3.71
CA CYS A 399 -35.02 14.09 5.10
C CYS A 399 -36.09 13.56 6.06
N ALA A 400 -37.38 13.68 5.71
CA ALA A 400 -38.48 13.16 6.51
C ALA A 400 -38.41 11.63 6.61
N LYS A 401 -38.16 10.94 5.49
CA LYS A 401 -37.97 9.48 5.46
C LYS A 401 -36.85 9.04 6.40
N PHE A 402 -35.71 9.72 6.37
CA PHE A 402 -34.61 9.41 7.29
C PHE A 402 -34.94 9.74 8.75
N ALA A 403 -35.59 10.87 9.02
CA ALA A 403 -35.95 11.28 10.39
C ALA A 403 -36.89 10.29 11.08
N HIS A 404 -37.80 9.64 10.34
CA HIS A 404 -38.69 8.61 10.86
C HIS A 404 -38.00 7.26 11.16
N GLN A 405 -36.77 7.04 10.70
CA GLN A 405 -36.04 5.81 11.01
C GLN A 405 -35.53 5.84 12.47
N PRO A 406 -35.63 4.72 13.22
CA PRO A 406 -35.12 4.63 14.58
C PRO A 406 -33.62 4.99 14.67
N LYS A 407 -33.27 5.73 15.71
CA LYS A 407 -31.89 6.17 15.98
C LYS A 407 -31.32 5.37 17.15
N SER A 408 -30.23 4.64 16.92
CA SER A 408 -29.63 3.73 17.90
C SER A 408 -28.35 4.26 18.55
N CYS A 409 -27.71 5.27 17.97
CA CYS A 409 -26.43 5.76 18.46
C CYS A 409 -26.58 6.70 19.66
N PRO A 410 -25.85 6.46 20.76
CA PRO A 410 -25.89 7.33 21.92
C PRO A 410 -25.27 8.68 21.62
N VAL A 411 -25.84 9.74 22.19
CA VAL A 411 -25.22 11.07 22.18
C VAL A 411 -24.18 11.10 23.30
N ASN A 412 -22.89 11.06 22.96
CA ASN A 412 -21.83 11.24 23.94
C ASN A 412 -21.42 12.72 24.02
N THR A 413 -21.81 13.36 25.12
CA THR A 413 -21.57 14.78 25.40
C THR A 413 -20.30 15.03 26.21
N TYR A 414 -19.61 13.98 26.67
CA TYR A 414 -18.43 14.12 27.52
C TYR A 414 -17.22 14.64 26.72
N LEU A 415 -16.70 15.81 27.10
CA LEU A 415 -15.54 16.42 26.46
C LEU A 415 -14.26 16.12 27.25
N PRO A 416 -13.34 15.29 26.72
CA PRO A 416 -12.21 14.77 27.49
C PRO A 416 -10.99 15.72 27.52
N CYS A 417 -10.92 16.68 26.60
CA CYS A 417 -9.79 17.62 26.53
C CYS A 417 -9.99 18.83 27.44
N LYS A 418 -8.96 19.13 28.24
CA LYS A 418 -8.95 20.23 29.22
C LYS A 418 -9.06 21.64 28.62
N LYS A 419 -8.81 21.80 27.31
CA LYS A 419 -8.77 23.13 26.64
C LYS A 419 -10.09 23.90 26.69
N TYR A 420 -11.23 23.24 26.87
CA TYR A 420 -12.55 23.90 26.98
C TYR A 420 -12.94 24.28 28.43
N GLN A 421 -12.13 23.91 29.43
CA GLN A 421 -12.39 24.26 30.83
C GLN A 421 -11.62 25.52 31.28
N GLN A 422 -10.78 26.11 30.44
CA GLN A 422 -10.00 27.32 30.76
C GLN A 422 -10.23 28.40 29.71
N THR A 423 -11.33 29.14 29.84
CA THR A 423 -11.45 30.48 29.28
C THR A 423 -10.74 31.48 30.21
N SER A 424 -9.41 31.56 30.11
CA SER A 424 -8.61 32.78 30.33
C SER A 424 -7.12 32.43 30.39
N GLY A 425 -6.31 32.88 29.42
CA GLY A 425 -4.86 33.02 29.60
C GLY A 425 -3.97 32.35 28.56
N GLU A 426 -3.31 33.22 27.79
CA GLU A 426 -2.07 33.07 27.00
C GLU A 426 -2.04 32.28 25.66
N PRO A 427 -1.45 32.90 24.61
CA PRO A 427 -1.24 32.25 23.31
C PRO A 427 -0.04 31.30 23.35
N ALA A 428 -0.27 30.04 22.96
CA ALA A 428 0.79 29.06 22.78
C ALA A 428 1.69 29.44 21.57
N LYS A 429 3.00 29.56 21.82
CA LYS A 429 4.03 29.76 20.80
C LYS A 429 4.04 28.59 19.81
N ALA A 430 4.05 28.93 18.52
CA ALA A 430 4.23 27.99 17.43
C ALA A 430 5.62 27.36 17.49
N ALA A 431 5.68 26.04 17.74
CA ALA A 431 6.85 25.24 17.46
C ALA A 431 6.73 24.74 16.02
N THR A 432 7.51 25.34 15.12
CA THR A 432 7.84 24.79 13.81
C THR A 432 8.94 23.76 13.99
N THR A 433 8.60 22.50 13.80
CA THR A 433 9.57 21.46 13.45
C THR A 433 9.12 20.91 12.11
N VAL A 434 9.97 21.13 11.11
CA VAL A 434 9.88 20.48 9.79
C VAL A 434 10.62 19.17 9.98
N ASP A 435 9.87 18.08 10.17
CA ASP A 435 10.40 16.73 9.91
C ASP A 435 9.85 16.33 8.54
N GLU A 436 10.73 16.41 7.55
CA GLU A 436 10.45 16.02 6.17
C GLU A 436 10.83 14.54 6.01
N PHE A 437 9.88 13.66 6.35
CA PHE A 437 9.79 12.31 5.79
C PHE A 437 8.41 12.21 5.15
N ASN A 438 8.37 12.32 3.82
CA ASN A 438 7.15 12.62 3.06
C ASN A 438 6.30 11.35 2.84
N TYR A 439 5.64 10.88 3.89
CA TYR A 439 4.48 10.02 3.74
C TYR A 439 3.23 10.88 3.87
N ARG A 440 2.57 11.18 2.74
CA ARG A 440 1.22 11.76 2.73
C ARG A 440 0.24 10.64 2.38
N THR A 441 -0.68 10.32 3.28
CA THR A 441 -1.59 9.18 3.06
C THR A 441 -2.54 9.44 1.89
N TYR A 442 -2.81 10.71 1.55
CA TYR A 442 -3.53 11.06 0.33
C TYR A 442 -2.73 10.85 -0.97
N SER A 443 -1.39 11.01 -0.96
CA SER A 443 -0.59 10.52 -2.09
C SER A 443 -0.65 9.00 -2.14
N ALA A 444 -0.80 8.36 -0.97
CA ALA A 444 -1.13 6.95 -0.86
C ALA A 444 -2.57 6.58 -1.29
N LEU A 445 -3.32 7.43 -2.02
CA LEU A 445 -4.53 7.04 -2.76
C LEU A 445 -4.35 6.95 -4.28
N HIS A 446 -3.19 7.34 -4.83
CA HIS A 446 -2.90 7.33 -6.27
C HIS A 446 -1.86 6.26 -6.63
N PRO A 447 -2.02 5.51 -7.76
CA PRO A 447 -1.16 4.38 -8.12
C PRO A 447 0.33 4.71 -8.25
#